data_AF-A0AAN8JAG7-F1
#
_entry.id   AF-A0AAN8JAG7-F1
#
_cell.length_a   1.000
_cell.length_b   1.000
_cell.length_c   1.000
_cell.angle_alpha   90.00
_cell.angle_beta   90.00
_cell.angle_gamma   90.00
#
_symmetry.space_group_name_H-M   'P 1'
#
loop_
_entity.id
_entity.type
_entity.pdbx_description
1 polymer ?
#
loop_
_entity_poly.entity_id
_entity_poly.type
_entity_poly.pdbx_seq_one_letter_code
_entity_poly.pdbx_strand_id
1 'polypeptide(L)'
;MEFKAESSKYGSLTINELRKELSKRGAKLSGRIKDLIERLEAYEGNFNFGKSQNDIAQEYEMNTPNEAMFKDLHEDMVVPKISMASVDAYLGPLNKVLAKDSINLVHEKFLCYSSAV
;
A
#
# COMPACT_ATOMS: atom_id res chain seq x y z
N MET A 1 -45.85 -23.73 -5.38
CA MET A 1 -45.29 -22.72 -6.29
C MET A 1 -43.85 -23.08 -6.56
N GLU A 2 -43.58 -23.71 -7.69
CA GLU A 2 -42.22 -23.99 -8.15
C GLU A 2 -41.68 -22.77 -8.88
N PHE A 3 -40.62 -22.16 -8.36
CA PHE A 3 -39.87 -21.14 -9.09
C PHE A 3 -38.82 -21.86 -9.95
N LYS A 4 -39.15 -22.10 -11.23
CA LYS A 4 -38.16 -22.49 -12.23
C LYS A 4 -37.40 -21.23 -12.68
N ALA A 5 -36.10 -21.21 -12.43
CA ALA A 5 -35.19 -20.27 -13.08
C ALA A 5 -34.77 -20.90 -14.41
N GLU A 6 -35.48 -20.59 -15.49
CA GLU A 6 -35.39 -21.30 -16.78
C GLU A 6 -34.11 -20.98 -17.58
N SER A 7 -33.23 -20.09 -17.10
CA SER A 7 -32.03 -19.66 -17.82
C SER A 7 -30.70 -20.13 -17.21
N SER A 8 -30.72 -20.85 -16.09
CA SER A 8 -29.50 -21.31 -15.42
C SER A 8 -29.24 -22.79 -15.70
N LYS A 9 -27.99 -23.14 -16.02
CA LYS A 9 -27.50 -24.53 -16.17
C LYS A 9 -27.84 -25.41 -14.95
N TYR A 10 -28.06 -24.81 -13.79
CA TYR A 10 -28.36 -25.47 -12.53
C TYR A 10 -29.84 -25.34 -12.11
N GLY A 11 -30.67 -24.63 -12.87
CA GLY A 11 -32.07 -24.37 -12.56
C GLY A 11 -32.98 -25.61 -12.61
N SER A 12 -32.54 -26.68 -13.28
CA SER A 12 -33.24 -27.96 -13.37
C SER A 12 -32.83 -28.98 -12.30
N LEU A 13 -31.77 -28.71 -11.52
CA LEU A 13 -31.28 -29.64 -10.50
C LEU A 13 -32.08 -29.55 -9.21
N THR A 14 -32.23 -30.69 -8.54
CA THR A 14 -32.81 -30.77 -7.21
C THR A 14 -31.86 -30.21 -6.14
N ILE A 15 -32.39 -29.83 -4.96
CA ILE A 15 -31.58 -29.36 -3.81
C ILE A 15 -30.43 -30.32 -3.48
N ASN A 16 -30.69 -31.63 -3.54
CA ASN A 16 -29.70 -32.64 -3.20
C ASN A 16 -28.55 -32.69 -4.21
N GLU A 17 -28.86 -32.53 -5.50
CA GLU A 17 -27.86 -32.47 -6.57
C GLU A 17 -27.03 -31.20 -6.49
N LEU A 18 -27.67 -30.04 -6.24
CA LEU A 18 -26.97 -28.77 -6.03
C LEU A 18 -25.98 -28.86 -4.85
N ARG A 19 -26.40 -29.45 -3.74
CA ARG A 19 -25.51 -29.68 -2.58
C ARG A 19 -24.38 -30.65 -2.88
N LYS A 20 -24.64 -31.70 -3.67
CA LYS A 20 -23.61 -32.66 -4.08
C LYS A 20 -22.52 -31.98 -4.92
N GLU A 21 -22.92 -31.14 -5.88
CA GLU A 21 -21.99 -30.36 -6.70
C GLU A 21 -21.20 -29.34 -5.87
N LEU A 22 -21.86 -28.61 -4.97
CA LEU A 22 -21.17 -27.69 -4.05
C LEU A 22 -20.22 -28.42 -3.09
N SER A 23 -20.58 -29.63 -2.64
CA SER A 23 -19.74 -30.45 -1.75
C SER A 23 -18.47 -30.91 -2.46
N LYS A 24 -18.54 -31.28 -3.74
CA LYS A 24 -17.34 -31.63 -4.54
C LYS A 24 -16.36 -30.46 -4.65
N ARG A 25 -16.89 -29.23 -4.67
CA ARG A 25 -16.13 -27.98 -4.81
C ARG A 25 -15.70 -27.38 -3.46
N GLY A 26 -15.98 -28.05 -2.34
CA GLY A 26 -15.67 -27.54 -0.99
C GLY A 26 -16.45 -26.29 -0.60
N ALA A 27 -17.57 -26.02 -1.26
CA ALA A 27 -18.37 -24.81 -1.07
C ALA A 27 -19.43 -24.97 0.04
N LYS A 28 -19.89 -23.84 0.58
CA LYS A 28 -20.94 -23.83 1.61
C LYS A 28 -22.26 -24.43 1.09
N LEU A 29 -22.84 -25.38 1.83
CA LEU A 29 -24.07 -26.11 1.45
C LEU A 29 -25.38 -25.48 1.97
N SER A 30 -25.28 -24.42 2.77
CA SER A 30 -26.44 -23.73 3.36
C SER A 30 -27.02 -22.71 2.39
N GLY A 31 -28.34 -22.53 2.43
CA GLY A 31 -29.06 -21.50 1.67
C GLY A 31 -30.36 -22.04 1.05
N ARG A 32 -31.11 -21.14 0.40
CA ARG A 32 -32.24 -21.48 -0.48
C ARG A 32 -31.72 -22.01 -1.82
N ILE A 33 -32.60 -22.62 -2.61
CA ILE A 33 -32.25 -23.15 -3.95
C ILE A 33 -31.54 -22.10 -4.81
N LYS A 34 -32.07 -20.86 -4.82
CA LYS A 34 -31.49 -19.74 -5.58
C LYS A 34 -30.04 -19.45 -5.15
N ASP A 35 -29.78 -19.38 -3.85
CA ASP A 35 -28.44 -19.13 -3.30
C ASP A 35 -27.45 -20.26 -3.65
N LEU A 36 -27.93 -21.50 -3.77
CA LEU A 36 -27.08 -22.64 -4.17
C LEU A 36 -26.72 -22.56 -5.66
N ILE A 37 -27.67 -22.17 -6.51
CA ILE A 37 -27.47 -21.99 -7.95
C ILE A 37 -26.47 -20.85 -8.21
N GLU A 38 -26.71 -19.68 -7.63
CA GLU A 38 -25.82 -18.51 -7.76
C GLU A 38 -24.39 -18.84 -7.34
N ARG A 39 -24.24 -19.62 -6.26
CA ARG A 39 -22.94 -20.09 -5.79
C ARG A 39 -22.25 -21.02 -6.79
N LEU A 40 -22.97 -21.96 -7.40
CA LEU A 40 -22.41 -22.85 -8.40
C LEU A 40 -21.96 -22.09 -9.66
N GLU A 41 -22.73 -21.09 -10.07
CA GLU A 41 -22.41 -20.21 -11.19
C GLU A 41 -21.17 -19.35 -10.90
N ALA A 42 -21.09 -18.76 -9.71
CA ALA A 42 -19.93 -17.98 -9.28
C ALA A 42 -18.65 -18.84 -9.25
N TYR A 43 -18.75 -20.08 -8.78
CA TYR A 43 -17.62 -21.02 -8.79
C TYR A 43 -17.19 -21.38 -10.22
N GLU A 44 -18.12 -21.65 -11.14
CA GLU A 44 -17.76 -21.89 -12.55
C GLU A 44 -17.13 -20.68 -13.21
N GLY A 45 -17.68 -19.48 -12.98
CA GLY A 45 -17.11 -18.22 -13.50
C GLY A 45 -15.72 -17.92 -12.96
N ASN A 46 -15.41 -18.37 -11.75
CA ASN A 46 -14.09 -18.25 -11.14
C ASN A 46 -13.22 -19.51 -11.33
N PHE A 47 -13.50 -20.36 -12.33
CA PHE A 47 -12.74 -21.58 -12.63
C PHE A 47 -12.53 -22.51 -11.42
N ASN A 48 -13.50 -22.57 -10.51
CA ASN A 48 -13.42 -23.28 -9.22
C ASN A 48 -12.17 -22.92 -8.39
N PHE A 49 -11.73 -21.67 -8.44
CA PHE A 49 -10.47 -21.19 -7.84
C PHE A 49 -9.21 -21.90 -8.37
N GLY A 50 -9.33 -22.62 -9.49
CA GLY A 50 -8.20 -23.15 -10.21
C GLY A 50 -7.42 -22.00 -10.86
N LYS A 51 -6.09 -22.08 -10.82
CA LYS A 51 -5.24 -21.23 -11.66
C LYS A 51 -5.62 -21.51 -13.11
N SER A 52 -5.96 -20.48 -13.87
CA SER A 52 -6.06 -20.61 -15.31
C SER A 52 -4.69 -21.07 -15.81
N GLN A 53 -4.62 -22.09 -16.68
CA GLN A 53 -3.35 -22.46 -17.31
C GLN A 53 -2.71 -21.30 -18.09
N ASN A 54 -3.48 -20.23 -18.34
CA ASN A 54 -3.03 -18.99 -18.95
C ASN A 54 -2.65 -17.90 -17.93
N ASP A 55 -2.53 -18.21 -16.63
CA ASP A 55 -1.89 -17.33 -15.64
C ASP A 55 -0.37 -17.37 -15.82
N ILE A 56 0.10 -17.18 -17.06
CA ILE A 56 1.42 -16.61 -17.30
C ILE A 56 1.30 -15.23 -16.67
N ALA A 57 1.82 -15.09 -15.45
CA ALA A 57 1.93 -13.79 -14.81
C ALA A 57 2.57 -12.87 -15.84
N GLN A 58 1.78 -11.94 -16.39
CA GLN A 58 2.33 -10.95 -17.30
C GLN A 58 3.44 -10.26 -16.52
N GLU A 59 4.69 -10.54 -16.88
CA GLU A 59 5.84 -9.90 -16.27
C GLU A 59 5.77 -8.44 -16.68
N TYR A 60 5.27 -7.61 -15.77
CA TYR A 60 5.23 -6.17 -15.96
C TYR A 60 6.61 -5.64 -15.62
N GLU A 61 7.30 -5.11 -16.62
CA GLU A 61 8.52 -4.34 -16.40
C GLU A 61 8.14 -2.86 -16.19
N MET A 62 8.59 -2.29 -15.07
CA MET A 62 8.46 -0.86 -14.82
C MET A 62 9.59 -0.13 -15.54
N ASN A 63 9.25 0.70 -16.53
CA ASN A 63 10.23 1.59 -17.15
C ASN A 63 10.64 2.67 -16.12
N THR A 64 11.79 2.47 -15.46
CA THR A 64 12.36 3.45 -14.53
C THR A 64 13.29 4.41 -15.28
N PRO A 65 13.21 5.73 -15.02
CA PRO A 65 14.21 6.66 -15.54
C PRO A 65 15.61 6.31 -15.04
N ASN A 66 16.63 6.68 -15.83
CA ASN A 66 18.03 6.48 -15.45
C ASN A 66 18.36 7.21 -14.14
N GLU A 67 19.00 6.53 -13.20
CA GLU A 67 19.43 7.07 -11.91
C GLU A 67 20.30 8.33 -12.05
N ALA A 68 21.10 8.41 -13.12
CA ALA A 68 21.94 9.58 -13.41
C ALA A 68 21.14 10.86 -13.77
N MET A 69 19.83 10.75 -14.00
CA MET A 69 18.96 11.92 -14.22
C MET A 69 18.48 12.57 -12.93
N PHE A 70 18.66 11.92 -11.77
CA PHE A 70 18.26 12.46 -10.49
C PHE A 70 19.43 13.20 -9.85
N LYS A 71 19.17 14.43 -9.40
CA LYS A 71 20.09 15.23 -8.60
C LYS A 71 19.60 15.28 -7.15
N ASP A 72 20.52 15.23 -6.18
CA ASP A 72 20.13 15.44 -4.78
C ASP A 72 19.63 16.88 -4.60
N LEU A 73 18.47 17.04 -3.96
CA LEU A 73 17.86 18.33 -3.64
C LEU A 73 18.80 19.23 -2.83
N HIS A 74 19.75 18.64 -2.09
CA HIS A 74 20.67 19.33 -1.21
C HIS A 74 22.08 19.48 -1.78
N GLU A 75 22.38 18.93 -2.97
CA GLU A 75 23.72 18.99 -3.57
C GLU A 75 24.16 20.44 -3.82
N ASP A 76 23.24 21.29 -4.28
CA ASP A 76 23.51 22.71 -4.51
C ASP A 76 23.14 23.60 -3.31
N MET A 77 22.59 23.02 -2.24
CA MET A 77 22.18 23.82 -1.09
C MET A 77 23.40 24.19 -0.24
N VAL A 78 23.89 25.40 -0.46
CA VAL A 78 24.85 26.05 0.45
C VAL A 78 24.11 26.42 1.73
N VAL A 79 24.24 25.58 2.77
CA VAL A 79 23.77 25.94 4.11
C VAL A 79 24.60 27.13 4.59
N PRO A 80 23.98 28.30 4.88
CA PRO A 80 24.72 29.45 5.37
C PRO A 80 25.33 29.12 6.73
N LYS A 81 26.61 29.46 6.90
CA LYS A 81 27.31 29.27 8.17
C LYS A 81 26.68 30.20 9.21
N ILE A 82 26.08 29.60 10.24
CA ILE A 82 25.47 30.36 11.34
C ILE A 82 26.61 30.85 12.26
N SER A 83 26.72 32.17 12.45
CA SER A 83 27.66 32.78 13.38
C SER A 83 26.95 33.16 14.68
N MET A 84 27.69 33.28 15.78
CA MET A 84 27.08 33.71 17.06
C MET A 84 26.44 35.09 16.96
N ALA A 85 27.02 35.98 16.15
CA ALA A 85 26.44 37.30 15.88
C ALA A 85 25.05 37.23 15.21
N SER A 86 24.82 36.26 14.31
CA SER A 86 23.49 36.09 13.71
C SER A 86 22.48 35.46 14.67
N VAL A 87 22.93 34.61 15.59
CA VAL A 87 22.09 34.07 16.66
C VAL A 87 21.67 35.17 17.64
N ASP A 88 22.62 36.02 18.07
CA ASP A 88 22.33 37.14 18.97
C ASP A 88 21.39 38.16 18.32
N ALA A 89 21.58 38.45 17.02
CA ALA A 89 20.69 39.31 16.26
C ALA A 89 19.24 38.76 16.18
N TYR A 90 19.07 37.44 16.09
CA TYR A 90 17.75 36.80 16.09
C TYR A 90 17.08 36.79 17.47
N LEU A 91 17.87 36.59 18.54
CA LEU A 91 17.35 36.48 19.90
C LEU A 91 17.08 37.84 20.58
N GLY A 92 17.77 38.90 20.14
CA GLY A 92 17.60 40.26 20.67
C GLY A 92 16.14 40.74 20.67
N PRO A 93 15.41 40.70 19.53
CA PRO A 93 14.00 41.08 19.48
C PRO A 93 13.08 40.21 20.35
N LEU A 94 13.51 38.98 20.68
CA LEU A 94 12.74 38.03 21.48
C LEU A 94 12.99 38.17 22.98
N ASN A 95 13.90 39.06 23.41
CA ASN A 95 14.36 39.18 24.80
C ASN A 95 14.80 37.84 25.40
N LYS A 96 15.36 36.95 24.57
CA LYS A 96 15.86 35.63 24.99
C LYS A 96 17.38 35.66 24.99
N VAL A 97 17.96 34.99 25.98
CA VAL A 97 19.40 34.75 26.06
C VAL A 97 19.63 33.26 25.86
N LEU A 98 20.68 32.92 25.13
CA LEU A 98 21.13 31.54 24.96
C LEU A 98 21.41 30.93 26.35
N ALA A 99 20.68 29.87 26.70
CA ALA A 99 20.92 29.13 27.92
C ALA A 99 22.28 28.41 27.84
N LYS A 100 22.95 28.23 28.99
CA LYS A 100 24.25 27.55 29.08
C LYS A 100 24.20 26.14 28.46
N ASP A 101 23.10 25.42 28.67
CA ASP A 101 22.90 24.09 28.09
C ASP A 101 22.75 24.14 26.56
N SER A 102 22.13 25.19 26.03
CA SER A 102 21.99 25.42 24.58
C SER A 102 23.33 25.81 23.94
N ILE A 103 24.16 26.58 24.64
CA ILE A 103 25.52 26.91 24.20
C ILE A 103 26.36 25.63 24.09
N ASN A 104 26.27 24.75 25.09
CA ASN A 104 26.97 23.46 25.05
C ASN A 104 26.50 22.59 23.88
N LEU A 105 25.20 22.54 23.59
CA LEU A 105 24.66 21.80 22.43
C LEU A 105 25.13 22.37 21.07
N VAL A 106 25.28 23.70 20.97
CA VAL A 106 25.84 24.38 19.79
C VAL A 106 27.28 23.93 19.56
N HIS A 107 28.09 23.90 20.64
CA HIS A 107 29.51 23.58 20.58
C HIS A 107 29.81 22.08 20.45
N GLU A 108 29.05 21.21 21.11
CA GLU A 108 29.40 19.79 21.24
C GLU A 108 28.90 18.92 20.09
N LYS A 109 27.76 19.24 19.44
CA LYS A 109 27.15 18.27 18.50
C LYS A 109 26.43 18.78 17.25
N PHE A 110 25.95 20.03 17.17
CA PHE A 110 24.93 20.32 16.12
C PHE A 110 25.12 21.60 15.28
N LEU A 111 26.05 22.51 15.59
CA LEU A 111 26.15 23.79 14.84
C LEU A 111 27.59 24.22 14.47
N CYS A 112 28.62 23.60 15.03
CA CYS A 112 30.02 23.81 14.62
C CYS A 112 30.38 23.02 13.35
N TYR A 113 29.64 23.18 12.25
CA TYR A 113 30.17 22.80 10.94
C TYR A 113 30.92 24.01 10.37
N SER A 114 32.23 23.99 10.59
CA SER A 114 33.31 24.82 10.03
C SER A 114 33.88 25.95 10.90
N SER A 115 35.07 25.67 11.46
CA SER A 115 36.26 26.52 11.31
C SER A 115 37.50 25.76 11.80
N ALA A 116 38.16 25.04 10.90
CA ALA A 116 39.58 24.74 11.04
C ALA A 116 40.26 25.11 9.72
N VAL A 117 40.54 26.41 9.58
CA VAL A 117 41.64 26.94 8.76
C VAL A 117 42.48 27.79 9.69
#